data_AF-A0A355RFQ0-F1
#
_entry.id   AF-A0A355RFQ0-F1
#
_cell.length_a   1.000
_cell.length_b   1.000
_cell.length_c   1.000
_cell.angle_alpha   90.00
_cell.angle_beta   90.00
_cell.angle_gamma   90.00
#
_symmetry.space_group_name_H-M   'P 1'
#
loop_
_entity.id
_entity.type
_entity.pdbx_description
1 polymer ?
#
loop_
_entity_poly.entity_id
_entity_poly.type
_entity_poly.pdbx_seq_one_letter_code
_entity_poly.pdbx_strand_id
1 'polypeptide(L)'
;SYAFRQTMAQRAYAHTAGYDAAVSTWMARALGEPAPSRHSLSGRLAQRLRYGENPHQSASFYVDDSGRPGVASAIQHQGKELSFNNINDTDAAFELVSEFAPEDGAACAIIKHANPCGVALGADLSAAYRAAFDCDRTSAFGGIVAFNQALDARTAQEITGIFIEVVIAPDATAEAMEIFAAKKNLRLLTTGALADPTTAAQVIRQVSGGFLLQDKDNGLRLQE
;
A
#
# COMPACT_ATOMS: atom_id res chain seq x y z
N SER A 1 16.55 36.06 -3.16
CA SER A 1 17.28 36.19 -1.89
C SER A 1 18.31 35.07 -1.76
N TYR A 2 19.20 35.12 -0.76
CA TYR A 2 20.13 34.02 -0.47
C TYR A 2 19.38 32.72 -0.11
N ALA A 3 18.37 32.80 0.76
CA ALA A 3 17.53 31.66 1.15
C ALA A 3 16.89 30.95 -0.06
N PHE A 4 16.40 31.70 -1.04
CA PHE A 4 15.85 31.11 -2.27
C PHE A 4 16.89 30.29 -3.04
N ARG A 5 18.13 30.80 -3.18
CA ARG A 5 19.20 30.08 -3.88
C ARG A 5 19.62 28.81 -3.13
N GLN A 6 19.63 28.82 -1.80
CA GLN A 6 19.91 27.62 -1.01
C GLN A 6 18.87 26.53 -1.25
N THR A 7 17.58 26.89 -1.23
CA THR A 7 16.49 25.94 -1.54
C THR A 7 16.59 25.40 -2.96
N MET A 8 16.89 26.26 -3.94
CA MET A 8 17.06 25.81 -5.33
C MET A 8 18.28 24.92 -5.52
N ALA A 9 19.39 25.20 -4.85
CA ALA A 9 20.58 24.36 -4.88
C ALA A 9 20.29 22.96 -4.30
N GLN A 10 19.60 22.87 -3.17
CA GLN A 10 19.20 21.58 -2.58
C GLN A 10 18.31 20.77 -3.54
N ARG A 11 17.34 21.43 -4.19
CA ARG A 11 16.47 20.78 -5.19
C ARG A 11 17.24 20.31 -6.42
N ALA A 12 18.20 21.10 -6.90
CA ALA A 12 19.05 20.74 -8.03
C ALA A 12 19.87 19.48 -7.72
N TYR A 13 20.54 19.42 -6.56
CA TYR A 13 21.29 18.23 -6.16
C TYR A 13 20.40 17.01 -5.88
N ALA A 14 19.20 17.20 -5.33
CA ALA A 14 18.24 16.11 -5.16
C ALA A 14 17.81 15.52 -6.51
N HIS A 15 17.61 16.38 -7.53
CA HIS A 15 17.26 15.96 -8.87
C HIS A 15 18.40 15.16 -9.54
N THR A 16 19.64 15.65 -9.50
CA THR A 16 20.79 14.93 -10.07
C THR A 16 21.08 13.63 -9.32
N ALA A 17 20.89 13.59 -7.98
CA ALA A 17 21.04 12.36 -7.22
C ALA A 17 20.03 11.28 -7.63
N GLY A 18 18.77 11.67 -7.91
CA GLY A 18 17.78 10.74 -8.46
C GLY A 18 18.15 10.24 -9.85
N TYR A 19 18.66 11.13 -10.72
CA TYR A 19 19.14 10.76 -12.04
C TYR A 19 20.30 9.75 -11.99
N ASP A 20 21.34 10.03 -11.20
CA ASP A 20 22.51 9.14 -11.09
C ASP A 20 22.14 7.78 -10.48
N ALA A 21 21.19 7.75 -9.51
CA ALA A 21 20.67 6.51 -8.96
C ALA A 21 19.95 5.66 -10.02
N ALA A 22 19.14 6.29 -10.87
CA ALA A 22 18.44 5.60 -11.97
C ALA A 22 19.43 5.04 -13.00
N VAL A 23 20.42 5.85 -13.42
CA VAL A 23 21.47 5.42 -14.37
C VAL A 23 22.29 4.26 -13.82
N SER A 24 22.77 4.38 -12.57
CA SER A 24 23.55 3.35 -11.89
C SER A 24 22.77 2.03 -11.76
N THR A 25 21.50 2.10 -11.36
CA THR A 25 20.62 0.93 -11.23
C THR A 25 20.39 0.25 -12.57
N TRP A 26 20.14 1.03 -13.63
CA TRP A 26 19.95 0.49 -14.98
C TRP A 26 21.23 -0.16 -15.52
N MET A 27 22.40 0.47 -15.35
CA MET A 27 23.68 -0.10 -15.79
C MET A 27 24.01 -1.42 -15.10
N ALA A 28 23.78 -1.52 -13.79
CA ALA A 28 23.98 -2.77 -13.05
C ALA A 28 23.13 -3.92 -13.64
N ARG A 29 21.83 -3.65 -13.93
CA ARG A 29 20.95 -4.61 -14.60
C ARG A 29 21.43 -4.99 -16.00
N ALA A 30 21.85 -4.00 -16.80
CA ALA A 30 22.33 -4.23 -18.16
C ALA A 30 23.61 -5.09 -18.22
N LEU A 31 24.44 -5.02 -17.17
CA LEU A 31 25.65 -5.84 -17.02
C LEU A 31 25.38 -7.21 -16.35
N GLY A 32 24.16 -7.46 -15.87
CA GLY A 32 23.85 -8.65 -15.09
C GLY A 32 24.58 -8.69 -13.74
N GLU A 33 24.85 -7.53 -13.13
CA GLU A 33 25.49 -7.41 -11.81
C GLU A 33 24.40 -7.34 -10.72
N PRO A 34 24.13 -8.44 -9.99
CA PRO A 34 23.06 -8.48 -9.00
C PRO A 34 23.41 -7.72 -7.71
N ALA A 35 24.69 -7.50 -7.42
CA ALA A 35 25.17 -6.90 -6.17
C ALA A 35 26.23 -5.83 -6.45
N PRO A 36 25.86 -4.69 -7.08
CA PRO A 36 26.81 -3.64 -7.37
C PRO A 36 27.46 -3.10 -6.09
N SER A 37 28.70 -2.62 -6.21
CA SER A 37 29.48 -2.09 -5.07
C SER A 37 28.82 -0.92 -4.34
N ARG A 38 27.82 -0.28 -4.95
CA ARG A 38 26.94 0.72 -4.35
C ARG A 38 25.52 0.56 -4.85
N HIS A 39 24.58 0.46 -3.91
CA HIS A 39 23.14 0.51 -4.16
C HIS A 39 22.58 1.84 -3.69
N SER A 40 21.87 2.56 -4.57
CA SER A 40 21.33 3.90 -4.32
C SER A 40 19.81 3.87 -4.39
N LEU A 41 19.15 4.19 -3.27
CA LEU A 41 17.70 4.33 -3.20
C LEU A 41 17.31 5.78 -3.46
N SER A 42 16.35 5.97 -4.36
CA SER A 42 15.78 7.27 -4.64
C SER A 42 14.26 7.19 -4.58
N GLY A 43 13.66 8.26 -4.08
CA GLY A 43 12.22 8.40 -4.02
C GLY A 43 11.82 9.86 -3.96
N ARG A 44 10.66 10.16 -4.50
CA ARG A 44 10.07 11.50 -4.48
C ARG A 44 9.11 11.61 -3.31
N LEU A 45 9.24 12.70 -2.53
CA LEU A 45 8.34 12.95 -1.39
C LEU A 45 6.89 13.06 -1.89
N ALA A 46 6.03 12.16 -1.42
CA ALA A 46 4.59 12.20 -1.69
C ALA A 46 3.86 13.01 -0.63
N GLN A 47 4.13 12.75 0.65
CA GLN A 47 3.53 13.49 1.76
C GLN A 47 4.43 13.50 3.00
N ARG A 48 4.35 14.58 3.78
CA ARG A 48 4.86 14.59 5.15
C ARG A 48 3.80 13.98 6.05
N LEU A 49 4.22 13.13 6.99
CA LEU A 49 3.28 12.47 7.90
C LEU A 49 3.26 13.21 9.24
N ARG A 50 2.12 13.15 9.92
CA ARG A 50 1.93 13.79 11.23
C ARG A 50 2.95 13.29 12.26
N TYR A 51 3.23 12.00 12.24
CA TYR A 51 4.23 11.30 13.03
C TYR A 51 4.53 9.94 12.38
N GLY A 52 5.54 9.22 12.88
CA GLY A 52 5.91 7.85 12.48
C GLY A 52 5.01 6.80 13.10
N GLU A 53 5.55 5.65 13.48
CA GLU A 53 4.77 4.62 14.19
C GLU A 53 4.20 5.16 15.51
N ASN A 54 4.98 6.01 16.19
CA ASN A 54 4.63 6.62 17.47
C ASN A 54 4.63 8.16 17.38
N PRO A 55 3.81 8.86 18.21
CA PRO A 55 3.64 10.32 18.14
C PRO A 55 4.91 11.17 18.26
N HIS A 56 5.96 10.65 18.90
CA HIS A 56 7.22 11.36 19.10
C HIS A 56 8.19 11.24 17.90
N GLN A 57 7.87 10.39 16.91
CA GLN A 57 8.70 10.15 15.73
C GLN A 57 8.20 11.04 14.58
N SER A 58 9.11 11.70 13.86
CA SER A 58 8.77 12.37 12.59
C SER A 58 8.82 11.38 11.43
N ALA A 59 7.93 11.50 10.44
CA ALA A 59 7.93 10.61 9.28
C ALA A 59 7.50 11.31 7.98
N SER A 60 7.77 10.66 6.87
CA SER A 60 7.44 11.12 5.52
C SER A 60 7.28 9.91 4.61
N PHE A 61 6.39 10.02 3.64
CA PHE A 61 6.11 8.98 2.66
C PHE A 61 6.71 9.37 1.31
N TYR A 62 7.50 8.48 0.72
CA TYR A 62 8.15 8.66 -0.57
C TYR A 62 7.65 7.61 -1.55
N VAL A 63 7.58 7.96 -2.83
CA VAL A 63 7.24 7.05 -3.93
C VAL A 63 8.45 6.87 -4.85
N ASP A 64 8.58 5.69 -5.44
CA ASP A 64 9.71 5.30 -6.29
C ASP A 64 9.48 5.56 -7.80
N ASP A 65 8.36 6.20 -8.14
CA ASP A 65 7.92 6.49 -9.51
C ASP A 65 7.75 5.23 -10.39
N SER A 66 7.66 4.03 -9.81
CA SER A 66 7.42 2.77 -10.54
C SER A 66 6.03 2.68 -11.17
N GLY A 67 5.05 3.40 -10.61
CA GLY A 67 3.65 3.33 -11.02
C GLY A 67 2.97 2.01 -10.69
N ARG A 68 3.59 1.14 -9.87
CA ARG A 68 2.99 -0.11 -9.43
C ARG A 68 1.70 0.17 -8.64
N PRO A 69 0.58 -0.50 -8.96
CA PRO A 69 -0.65 -0.38 -8.17
C PRO A 69 -0.38 -0.71 -6.70
N GLY A 70 -0.84 0.16 -5.81
CA GLY A 70 -0.70 0.00 -4.36
C GLY A 70 -1.00 1.28 -3.60
N VAL A 71 -0.69 1.30 -2.30
CA VAL A 71 -0.94 2.47 -1.44
C VAL A 71 -0.23 3.74 -1.95
N ALA A 72 0.90 3.58 -2.63
CA ALA A 72 1.67 4.67 -3.24
C ALA A 72 0.99 5.34 -4.45
N SER A 73 0.17 4.59 -5.19
CA SER A 73 -0.54 5.07 -6.38
C SER A 73 -2.04 5.30 -6.14
N ALA A 74 -2.53 4.99 -4.93
CA ALA A 74 -3.94 5.04 -4.61
C ALA A 74 -4.51 6.46 -4.59
N ILE A 75 -5.73 6.61 -5.08
CA ILE A 75 -6.54 7.82 -4.95
C ILE A 75 -7.33 7.72 -3.64
N GLN A 76 -7.14 8.69 -2.75
CA GLN A 76 -7.96 8.82 -1.56
C GLN A 76 -9.21 9.67 -1.85
N HIS A 77 -10.38 9.05 -1.83
CA HIS A 77 -11.66 9.72 -2.14
C HIS A 77 -12.22 10.52 -0.96
N GLN A 78 -11.95 10.07 0.27
CA GLN A 78 -12.46 10.72 1.48
C GLN A 78 -11.60 10.42 2.71
N GLY A 79 -12.00 10.96 3.87
CA GLY A 79 -11.37 10.69 5.15
C GLY A 79 -10.23 11.65 5.51
N LYS A 80 -9.60 11.38 6.66
CA LYS A 80 -8.42 12.12 7.10
C LYS A 80 -7.18 11.71 6.32
N GLU A 81 -6.12 12.52 6.34
CA GLU A 81 -4.79 12.10 5.86
C GLU A 81 -4.37 10.74 6.46
N LEU A 82 -3.67 9.93 5.66
CA LEU A 82 -3.14 8.64 6.10
C LEU A 82 -2.01 8.85 7.12
N SER A 83 -2.03 8.08 8.21
CA SER A 83 -0.90 7.99 9.14
C SER A 83 0.16 7.01 8.63
N PHE A 84 1.34 7.00 9.26
CA PHE A 84 2.38 5.99 8.99
C PHE A 84 1.83 4.56 9.09
N ASN A 85 1.15 4.26 10.19
CA ASN A 85 0.57 2.92 10.41
C ASN A 85 -0.54 2.64 9.40
N ASN A 86 -1.33 3.63 8.99
CA ASN A 86 -2.32 3.42 7.93
C ASN A 86 -1.67 3.01 6.63
N ILE A 87 -0.57 3.65 6.22
CA ILE A 87 0.14 3.29 4.98
C ILE A 87 0.68 1.87 5.06
N ASN A 88 1.37 1.54 6.16
CA ASN A 88 1.98 0.23 6.37
C ASN A 88 0.94 -0.91 6.38
N ASP A 89 -0.14 -0.74 7.15
CA ASP A 89 -1.20 -1.76 7.25
C ASP A 89 -2.02 -1.85 5.94
N THR A 90 -2.16 -0.75 5.19
CA THR A 90 -2.85 -0.74 3.89
C THR A 90 -2.04 -1.47 2.85
N ASP A 91 -0.72 -1.27 2.82
CA ASP A 91 0.18 -1.97 1.91
C ASP A 91 0.11 -3.49 2.16
N ALA A 92 0.23 -3.92 3.43
CA ALA A 92 0.08 -5.32 3.80
C ALA A 92 -1.28 -5.92 3.41
N ALA A 93 -2.38 -5.17 3.60
CA ALA A 93 -3.72 -5.64 3.24
C ALA A 93 -3.89 -5.76 1.72
N PHE A 94 -3.36 -4.78 0.98
CA PHE A 94 -3.46 -4.73 -0.48
C PHE A 94 -2.58 -5.79 -1.15
N GLU A 95 -1.35 -6.00 -0.70
CA GLU A 95 -0.50 -7.09 -1.18
C GLU A 95 -1.16 -8.44 -0.93
N LEU A 96 -1.64 -8.70 0.29
CA LEU A 96 -2.27 -9.96 0.63
C LEU A 96 -3.52 -10.24 -0.22
N VAL A 97 -4.40 -9.26 -0.41
CA VAL A 97 -5.62 -9.48 -1.21
C VAL A 97 -5.30 -9.65 -2.70
N SER A 98 -4.17 -9.11 -3.17
CA SER A 98 -3.72 -9.22 -4.56
C SER A 98 -3.18 -10.61 -4.92
N GLU A 99 -2.89 -11.45 -3.93
CA GLU A 99 -2.57 -12.89 -4.14
C GLU A 99 -3.79 -13.69 -4.63
N PHE A 100 -5.01 -13.12 -4.55
CA PHE A 100 -6.25 -13.78 -4.98
C PHE A 100 -6.77 -13.16 -6.27
N ALA A 101 -6.60 -13.89 -7.38
CA ALA A 101 -7.04 -13.43 -8.69
C ALA A 101 -8.57 -13.17 -8.69
N PRO A 102 -9.05 -12.01 -9.19
CA PRO A 102 -10.47 -11.68 -9.23
C PRO A 102 -11.35 -12.73 -9.91
N GLU A 103 -10.81 -13.41 -10.92
CA GLU A 103 -11.43 -14.51 -11.65
C GLU A 103 -11.69 -15.77 -10.81
N ASP A 104 -10.92 -15.99 -9.75
CA ASP A 104 -11.05 -17.14 -8.86
C ASP A 104 -12.09 -16.91 -7.75
N GLY A 105 -12.52 -15.66 -7.56
CA GLY A 105 -13.58 -15.29 -6.63
C GLY A 105 -13.37 -13.95 -5.95
N ALA A 106 -14.38 -13.53 -5.18
CA ALA A 106 -14.29 -12.33 -4.35
C ALA A 106 -13.45 -12.63 -3.11
N ALA A 107 -12.44 -11.81 -2.84
CA ALA A 107 -11.55 -11.92 -1.70
C ALA A 107 -11.60 -10.66 -0.83
N CYS A 108 -11.47 -10.87 0.48
CA CYS A 108 -11.34 -9.81 1.48
C CYS A 108 -10.18 -10.14 2.42
N ALA A 109 -9.32 -9.17 2.69
CA ALA A 109 -8.28 -9.25 3.71
C ALA A 109 -8.49 -8.14 4.75
N ILE A 110 -8.34 -8.47 6.03
CA ILE A 110 -8.42 -7.53 7.15
C ILE A 110 -7.11 -7.58 7.93
N ILE A 111 -6.42 -6.44 7.98
CA ILE A 111 -5.13 -6.27 8.67
C ILE A 111 -5.28 -5.36 9.88
N LYS A 112 -4.53 -5.65 10.93
CA LYS A 112 -4.29 -4.74 12.05
C LYS A 112 -2.85 -4.87 12.54
N HIS A 113 -2.14 -3.75 12.66
CA HIS A 113 -0.74 -3.70 13.09
C HIS A 113 0.15 -4.67 12.29
N ALA A 114 0.04 -4.61 10.97
CA ALA A 114 0.72 -5.46 9.99
C ALA A 114 0.43 -6.98 10.09
N ASN A 115 -0.57 -7.40 10.86
CA ASN A 115 -0.95 -8.80 11.01
C ASN A 115 -2.35 -9.05 10.44
N PRO A 116 -2.58 -10.14 9.68
CA PRO A 116 -3.92 -10.51 9.24
C PRO A 116 -4.75 -11.02 10.40
N CYS A 117 -5.90 -10.38 10.63
CA CYS A 117 -6.92 -10.87 11.57
C CYS A 117 -8.07 -11.59 10.87
N GLY A 118 -8.13 -11.52 9.53
CA GLY A 118 -9.06 -12.31 8.73
C GLY A 118 -8.73 -12.22 7.24
N VAL A 119 -8.83 -13.35 6.54
CA VAL A 119 -8.78 -13.42 5.08
C VAL A 119 -9.78 -14.46 4.62
N ALA A 120 -10.58 -14.16 3.59
CA ALA A 120 -11.56 -15.09 3.09
C ALA A 120 -11.88 -14.87 1.61
N LEU A 121 -12.24 -15.97 0.96
CA LEU A 121 -12.93 -15.98 -0.33
C LEU A 121 -14.44 -16.11 -0.10
N GLY A 122 -15.24 -15.55 -1.00
CA GLY A 122 -16.69 -15.60 -0.95
C GLY A 122 -17.33 -15.60 -2.34
N ALA A 123 -18.61 -15.97 -2.39
CA ALA A 123 -19.40 -15.91 -3.62
C ALA A 123 -19.63 -14.47 -4.11
N ASP A 124 -19.57 -13.50 -3.20
CA ASP A 124 -19.60 -12.06 -3.45
C ASP A 124 -18.73 -11.34 -2.40
N LEU A 125 -18.44 -10.04 -2.60
CA LEU A 125 -17.58 -9.27 -1.69
C LEU A 125 -18.15 -9.17 -0.28
N SER A 126 -19.47 -9.12 -0.13
CA SER A 126 -20.16 -9.12 1.16
C SER A 126 -19.95 -10.45 1.90
N ALA A 127 -20.06 -11.59 1.22
CA ALA A 127 -19.79 -12.90 1.79
C ALA A 127 -18.32 -13.05 2.20
N ALA A 128 -17.39 -12.61 1.35
CA ALA A 128 -15.96 -12.61 1.66
C ALA A 128 -15.65 -11.72 2.89
N TYR A 129 -16.22 -10.50 2.93
CA TYR A 129 -16.07 -9.58 4.05
C TYR A 129 -16.59 -10.19 5.37
N ARG A 130 -17.81 -10.74 5.38
CA ARG A 130 -18.39 -11.35 6.58
C ARG A 130 -17.54 -12.52 7.09
N ALA A 131 -17.08 -13.38 6.18
CA ALA A 131 -16.24 -14.51 6.55
C ALA A 131 -14.88 -14.07 7.11
N ALA A 132 -14.23 -13.07 6.50
CA ALA A 132 -12.99 -12.50 7.02
C ALA A 132 -13.20 -11.81 8.38
N PHE A 133 -14.29 -11.04 8.52
CA PHE A 133 -14.65 -10.36 9.76
C PHE A 133 -14.95 -11.34 10.90
N ASP A 134 -15.60 -12.46 10.59
CA ASP A 134 -15.96 -13.50 11.56
C ASP A 134 -14.76 -14.33 12.04
N CYS A 135 -13.59 -14.23 11.40
CA CYS A 135 -12.36 -14.86 11.86
C CYS A 135 -11.90 -14.31 13.22
N ASP A 136 -11.83 -12.98 13.35
CA ASP A 136 -11.60 -12.28 14.61
C ASP A 136 -12.26 -10.88 14.59
N ARG A 137 -13.52 -10.85 15.02
CA ARG A 137 -14.31 -9.60 15.11
C ARG A 137 -13.71 -8.58 16.07
N THR A 138 -12.97 -9.02 17.09
CA THR A 138 -12.38 -8.12 18.09
C THR A 138 -11.20 -7.38 17.47
N SER A 139 -10.33 -8.11 16.79
CA SER A 139 -9.17 -7.52 16.11
C SER A 139 -9.57 -6.72 14.88
N ALA A 140 -10.61 -7.11 14.13
CA ALA A 140 -11.07 -6.36 12.96
C ALA A 140 -11.54 -4.92 13.28
N PHE A 141 -11.93 -4.63 14.52
CA PHE A 141 -12.30 -3.26 14.93
C PHE A 141 -11.11 -2.30 14.83
N GLY A 142 -11.26 -1.25 14.03
CA GLY A 142 -10.21 -0.29 13.70
C GLY A 142 -9.16 -0.83 12.73
N GLY A 143 -9.44 -1.96 12.06
CA GLY A 143 -8.55 -2.55 11.07
C GLY A 143 -8.56 -1.81 9.73
N ILE A 144 -7.78 -2.35 8.81
CA ILE A 144 -7.74 -1.97 7.39
C ILE A 144 -8.28 -3.12 6.57
N VAL A 145 -9.22 -2.81 5.67
CA VAL A 145 -9.94 -3.80 4.86
C VAL A 145 -9.55 -3.62 3.40
N ALA A 146 -9.11 -4.69 2.75
CA ALA A 146 -8.75 -4.72 1.34
C ALA A 146 -9.61 -5.72 0.56
N PHE A 147 -9.97 -5.36 -0.67
CA PHE A 147 -10.77 -6.19 -1.58
C PHE A 147 -10.07 -6.37 -2.92
N ASN A 148 -10.23 -7.53 -3.54
CA ASN A 148 -9.67 -7.82 -4.86
C ASN A 148 -10.55 -7.33 -6.04
N GLN A 149 -11.76 -6.84 -5.78
CA GLN A 149 -12.71 -6.39 -6.80
C GLN A 149 -13.32 -5.02 -6.44
N ALA A 150 -14.04 -4.42 -7.40
CA ALA A 150 -14.69 -3.13 -7.21
C ALA A 150 -15.79 -3.19 -6.15
N LEU A 151 -15.80 -2.22 -5.23
CA LEU A 151 -16.75 -2.17 -4.11
C LEU A 151 -18.17 -1.81 -4.56
N ASP A 152 -19.13 -2.62 -4.12
CA ASP A 152 -20.57 -2.37 -4.31
C ASP A 152 -21.22 -1.77 -3.05
N ALA A 153 -22.45 -1.26 -3.23
CA ALA A 153 -23.22 -0.62 -2.16
C ALA A 153 -23.52 -1.59 -1.00
N ARG A 154 -23.79 -2.87 -1.29
CA ARG A 154 -24.13 -3.88 -0.28
C ARG A 154 -22.95 -4.10 0.67
N THR A 155 -21.75 -4.26 0.12
CA THR A 155 -20.52 -4.46 0.87
C THR A 155 -20.16 -3.19 1.65
N ALA A 156 -20.32 -2.00 1.05
CA ALA A 156 -20.09 -0.73 1.72
C ALA A 156 -20.99 -0.53 2.96
N GLN A 157 -22.26 -0.93 2.91
CA GLN A 157 -23.17 -0.87 4.06
C GLN A 157 -22.69 -1.72 5.23
N GLU A 158 -22.17 -2.91 4.95
CA GLU A 158 -21.67 -3.83 5.98
C GLU A 158 -20.40 -3.31 6.64
N ILE A 159 -19.46 -2.80 5.83
CA ILE A 159 -18.20 -2.24 6.33
C ILE A 159 -18.46 -1.03 7.22
N THR A 160 -19.34 -0.13 6.78
CA THR A 160 -19.68 1.10 7.52
C THR A 160 -20.53 0.87 8.77
N GLY A 161 -20.99 -0.36 9.00
CA GLY A 161 -21.65 -0.79 10.23
C GLY A 161 -20.73 -0.87 11.45
N ILE A 162 -19.41 -0.94 11.23
CA ILE A 162 -18.39 -1.01 12.29
C ILE A 162 -17.34 0.10 12.13
N PHE A 163 -16.47 0.25 13.12
CA PHE A 163 -15.34 1.18 13.01
C PHE A 163 -14.21 0.52 12.22
N ILE A 164 -13.94 1.02 11.02
CA ILE A 164 -12.77 0.69 10.18
C ILE A 164 -11.98 1.98 9.96
N GLU A 165 -10.66 1.88 9.83
CA GLU A 165 -9.81 3.06 9.57
C GLU A 165 -9.62 3.34 8.08
N VAL A 166 -9.37 2.30 7.28
CA VAL A 166 -9.08 2.38 5.85
C VAL A 166 -9.76 1.22 5.11
N VAL A 167 -10.31 1.52 3.94
CA VAL A 167 -10.75 0.54 2.95
C VAL A 167 -10.00 0.79 1.65
N ILE A 168 -9.46 -0.25 1.02
CA ILE A 168 -8.77 -0.20 -0.28
C ILE A 168 -9.30 -1.25 -1.25
N ALA A 169 -9.52 -0.87 -2.50
CA ALA A 169 -9.97 -1.75 -3.57
C ALA A 169 -9.49 -1.24 -4.94
N PRO A 170 -9.57 -2.03 -6.03
CA PRO A 170 -9.31 -1.54 -7.38
C PRO A 170 -10.20 -0.35 -7.75
N ASP A 171 -11.49 -0.42 -7.43
CA ASP A 171 -12.48 0.62 -7.73
C ASP A 171 -13.67 0.59 -6.75
N ALA A 172 -14.59 1.55 -6.85
CA ALA A 172 -15.83 1.57 -6.10
C ALA A 172 -16.97 2.17 -6.94
N THR A 173 -18.16 1.61 -6.81
CA THR A 173 -19.39 2.17 -7.38
C THR A 173 -19.73 3.53 -6.75
N ALA A 174 -20.48 4.37 -7.48
CA ALA A 174 -20.90 5.68 -6.98
C ALA A 174 -21.72 5.55 -5.68
N GLU A 175 -22.62 4.56 -5.63
CA GLU A 175 -23.43 4.24 -4.47
C GLU A 175 -22.57 3.81 -3.27
N ALA A 176 -21.52 3.02 -3.49
CA ALA A 176 -20.57 2.66 -2.44
C ALA A 176 -19.82 3.89 -1.92
N MET A 177 -19.35 4.77 -2.81
CA MET A 177 -18.68 6.01 -2.43
C MET A 177 -19.58 6.92 -1.57
N GLU A 178 -20.87 7.03 -1.91
CA GLU A 178 -21.86 7.79 -1.14
C GLU A 178 -22.04 7.22 0.28
N ILE A 179 -22.13 5.89 0.41
CA ILE A 179 -22.25 5.21 1.71
C ILE A 179 -21.01 5.48 2.57
N PHE A 180 -19.81 5.38 1.99
CA PHE A 180 -18.57 5.66 2.70
C PHE A 180 -18.45 7.13 3.12
N ALA A 181 -18.91 8.08 2.30
CA ALA A 181 -18.87 9.52 2.59
C ALA A 181 -19.66 9.91 3.86
N ALA A 182 -20.63 9.10 4.30
CA ALA A 182 -21.32 9.28 5.57
C ALA A 182 -20.38 9.11 6.79
N LYS A 183 -19.22 8.45 6.62
CA LYS A 183 -18.22 8.19 7.66
C LYS A 183 -17.00 9.08 7.47
N LYS A 184 -17.12 10.38 7.79
CA LYS A 184 -16.12 11.45 7.58
C LYS A 184 -14.64 11.13 7.88
N ASN A 185 -14.35 10.19 8.78
CA ASN A 185 -12.99 9.87 9.20
C ASN A 185 -12.40 8.63 8.51
N LEU A 186 -13.25 7.76 7.97
CA LEU A 186 -12.85 6.55 7.25
C LEU A 186 -12.15 6.96 5.95
N ARG A 187 -11.03 6.33 5.60
CA ARG A 187 -10.42 6.53 4.28
C ARG A 187 -10.93 5.48 3.32
N LEU A 188 -11.38 5.91 2.15
CA LEU A 188 -11.65 5.05 1.00
C LEU A 188 -10.58 5.31 -0.05
N LEU A 189 -9.86 4.26 -0.44
CA LEU A 189 -8.78 4.30 -1.40
C LEU A 189 -9.12 3.45 -2.62
N THR A 190 -8.85 3.95 -3.83
CA THR A 190 -8.90 3.13 -5.05
C THR A 190 -7.56 3.12 -5.78
N THR A 191 -7.16 1.96 -6.29
CA THR A 191 -5.86 1.78 -6.96
C THR A 191 -5.95 1.67 -8.49
N GLY A 192 -7.14 1.46 -9.05
CA GLY A 192 -7.38 1.20 -10.47
C GLY A 192 -7.07 -0.23 -10.92
N ALA A 193 -6.15 -0.91 -10.25
CA ALA A 193 -5.79 -2.31 -10.47
C ALA A 193 -5.24 -2.94 -9.20
N LEU A 194 -5.11 -4.27 -9.18
CA LEU A 194 -4.38 -5.00 -8.14
C LEU A 194 -2.88 -4.95 -8.39
N ALA A 195 -2.11 -5.26 -7.36
CA ALA A 195 -0.72 -5.62 -7.55
C ALA A 195 -0.64 -6.95 -8.30
N ASP A 196 0.29 -7.07 -9.25
CA ASP A 196 0.64 -8.38 -9.81
C ASP A 196 1.58 -9.10 -8.82
N PRO A 197 1.18 -10.25 -8.24
CA PRO A 197 2.01 -10.98 -7.28
C PRO A 197 3.23 -11.63 -7.95
N THR A 198 3.19 -11.87 -9.26
CA THR A 198 4.28 -12.51 -10.02
C THR A 198 5.38 -11.53 -10.43
N THR A 199 5.07 -10.23 -10.45
CA THR A 199 6.02 -9.17 -10.82
C THR A 199 7.23 -9.20 -9.88
N ALA A 200 8.41 -9.41 -10.48
CA ALA A 200 9.67 -9.35 -9.77
C ALA A 200 9.90 -7.95 -9.19
N ALA A 201 10.26 -7.89 -7.91
CA ALA A 201 10.58 -6.67 -7.19
C ALA A 201 11.68 -6.96 -6.18
N GLN A 202 12.25 -5.92 -5.58
CA GLN A 202 13.20 -6.07 -4.48
C GLN A 202 12.59 -5.54 -3.19
N VAL A 203 12.87 -6.23 -2.08
CA VAL A 203 12.45 -5.85 -0.74
C VAL A 203 13.67 -5.38 0.05
N ILE A 204 13.50 -4.26 0.76
CA ILE A 204 14.55 -3.64 1.55
C ILE A 204 14.18 -3.76 3.02
N ARG A 205 15.10 -4.32 3.81
CA ARG A 205 14.93 -4.42 5.27
C ARG A 205 16.05 -3.68 5.98
N GLN A 206 15.69 -2.65 6.73
CA GLN A 206 16.65 -1.92 7.55
C GLN A 206 17.23 -2.83 8.65
N VAL A 207 18.54 -2.72 8.88
CA VAL A 207 19.26 -3.35 10.00
C VAL A 207 20.18 -2.32 10.64
N SER A 208 20.68 -2.58 11.85
CA SER A 208 21.61 -1.67 12.53
C SER A 208 22.86 -1.43 11.67
N GLY A 209 23.05 -0.20 11.20
CA GLY A 209 24.20 0.20 10.37
C GLY A 209 24.09 -0.12 8.88
N GLY A 210 22.96 -0.61 8.38
CA GLY A 210 22.80 -0.93 6.95
C GLY A 210 21.38 -1.37 6.55
N PHE A 211 21.28 -2.07 5.43
CA PHE A 211 20.03 -2.70 4.98
C PHE A 211 20.32 -4.01 4.24
N LEU A 212 19.37 -4.93 4.30
CA LEU A 212 19.31 -6.12 3.46
C LEU A 212 18.48 -5.80 2.22
N LEU A 213 18.90 -6.32 1.07
CA LEU A 213 18.19 -6.26 -0.19
C LEU A 213 18.00 -7.70 -0.67
N GLN A 214 16.77 -8.08 -0.94
CA GLN A 214 16.43 -9.41 -1.46
C GLN A 214 15.36 -9.31 -2.53
N ASP A 215 15.18 -10.36 -3.31
CA ASP A 215 14.02 -10.46 -4.19
C ASP A 215 12.72 -10.57 -3.37
N LYS A 216 11.65 -9.99 -3.90
CA LYS A 216 10.29 -10.22 -3.41
C LYS A 216 9.97 -11.70 -3.60
N ASP A 217 9.29 -12.28 -2.62
CA ASP A 217 8.68 -13.59 -2.82
C ASP A 217 7.56 -13.46 -3.85
N ASN A 218 7.82 -13.94 -5.06
CA ASN A 218 6.88 -14.01 -6.17
C ASN A 218 6.72 -15.47 -6.66
N GLY A 219 7.10 -16.43 -5.81
CA GLY A 219 7.03 -17.85 -6.13
C GLY A 219 5.60 -18.36 -6.07
N LEU A 220 4.97 -18.57 -7.23
CA LEU A 220 3.73 -19.34 -7.30
C LEU A 220 4.02 -20.82 -7.06
N ARG A 221 3.67 -21.34 -5.89
CA ARG A 221 3.53 -22.79 -5.73
C ARG A 221 2.24 -23.20 -6.45
N LEU A 222 2.37 -23.65 -7.69
CA LEU A 222 1.33 -24.46 -8.31
C LEU A 222 1.08 -25.63 -7.36
N GLN A 223 -0.16 -25.76 -6.87
CA GLN A 223 -0.57 -26.94 -6.14
C GLN A 223 -0.47 -28.13 -7.11
N GLU A 224 0.47 -29.04 -6.85
CA GLU A 224 0.43 -30.41 -7.39
C GLU A 224 -0.69 -31.22 -6.73
#